data_AF-A0A5C7PHT3-F1
#
_entry.id   AF-A0A5C7PHT3-F1
#
_cell.length_a   1.000
_cell.length_b   1.000
_cell.length_c   1.000
_cell.angle_alpha   90.00
_cell.angle_beta   90.00
_cell.angle_gamma   90.00
#
_symmetry.space_group_name_H-M   'P 1'
#
loop_
_entity.id
_entity.type
_entity.pdbx_description
1 polymer ?
#
loop_
_entity_poly.entity_id
_entity_poly.type
_entity_poly.pdbx_seq_one_letter_code
_entity_poly.pdbx_strand_id
1 'polypeptide(L)'
;MTLPVVLPWRAIGAVALVLAVAALGWRVTRWHDAYEALPGLQDALEREEACEEGSQCADRVAALTARHAAIAQEVAADYERELADIAARPVPVQPVRLCRPRGAGGVPNGTAPGTVDGASAGRELQIETSGDIGQRLFNLADQADREALKLRYLQEWNRALAAPQ
;
A
#
# COMPACT_ATOMS: atom_id res chain seq x y z
N MET A 1 25.80 -9.20 81.83
CA MET A 1 26.33 -7.86 82.14
C MET A 1 26.46 -7.09 80.83
N THR A 2 25.49 -6.23 80.53
CA THR A 2 25.51 -5.35 79.36
C THR A 2 25.74 -3.93 79.86
N LEU A 3 26.95 -3.41 79.64
CA LEU A 3 27.27 -2.01 79.94
C LEU A 3 26.53 -1.11 78.93
N PRO A 4 25.75 -0.11 79.37
CA PRO A 4 25.14 0.85 78.45
C PRO A 4 26.25 1.73 77.86
N VAL A 5 26.52 1.57 76.56
CA VAL A 5 27.41 2.46 75.82
C VAL A 5 26.67 3.79 75.63
N VAL A 6 26.98 4.78 76.47
CA VAL A 6 26.47 6.14 76.31
C VAL A 6 27.30 6.78 75.19
N LEU A 7 26.79 6.76 73.97
CA LEU A 7 27.47 7.37 72.83
C LEU A 7 27.56 8.89 73.05
N PRO A 8 28.75 9.51 73.06
CA PRO A 8 28.85 10.95 73.24
C PRO A 8 28.22 11.66 72.03
N TRP A 9 27.39 12.67 72.27
CA TRP A 9 26.71 13.45 71.21
C TRP A 9 27.66 14.00 70.13
N ARG A 10 28.93 14.27 70.49
CA ARG A 10 29.98 14.65 69.55
C ARG A 10 30.33 13.56 68.54
N ALA A 11 30.29 12.28 68.94
CA ALA A 11 30.49 11.16 68.02
C ALA A 11 29.33 11.04 67.04
N ILE A 12 28.08 11.26 67.49
CA ILE A 12 26.90 11.28 66.62
C ILE A 12 27.02 12.41 65.58
N GLY A 13 27.40 13.62 66.03
CA GLY A 13 27.59 14.76 65.13
C GLY A 13 28.70 14.54 64.11
N ALA A 14 29.83 13.94 64.52
CA ALA A 14 30.93 13.62 63.62
C ALA A 14 30.52 12.58 62.56
N VAL A 15 29.82 11.52 62.96
CA VAL A 15 29.31 10.50 62.04
C VAL A 15 28.31 11.11 61.05
N ALA A 16 27.38 11.95 61.51
CA ALA A 16 26.42 12.63 60.65
C ALA A 16 27.11 13.53 59.61
N LEU A 17 28.17 14.24 60.00
CA LEU A 17 28.93 15.08 59.09
C LEU A 17 29.67 14.27 58.02
N VAL A 18 30.30 13.15 58.41
CA VAL A 18 30.96 12.24 57.46
C VAL A 18 29.95 11.68 56.46
N LEU A 19 28.78 11.24 56.94
CA LEU A 19 27.72 10.75 56.05
C LEU A 19 27.21 11.84 55.10
N ALA A 20 27.05 13.08 55.58
CA ALA A 20 26.63 14.20 54.75
C ALA A 20 27.67 14.52 53.65
N VAL A 21 28.96 14.54 54.00
CA VAL A 21 30.04 14.76 53.04
C VAL A 21 30.14 13.61 52.04
N ALA A 22 29.99 12.36 52.48
CA ALA A 22 29.96 11.21 51.59
C ALA A 22 28.77 11.25 50.61
N ALA A 23 27.59 11.64 51.08
CA ALA A 23 26.40 11.79 50.24
C ALA A 23 26.55 12.92 49.21
N LEU A 24 27.14 14.06 49.61
CA LEU A 24 27.46 15.16 48.70
C LEU A 24 28.49 14.72 47.66
N GLY A 25 29.57 14.05 48.08
CA GLY A 25 30.58 13.49 47.19
C GLY A 25 29.97 12.53 46.17
N TRP A 26 29.18 11.55 46.62
CA TRP A 26 28.49 10.61 45.74
C TRP A 26 27.58 11.30 44.72
N ARG A 27 26.85 12.35 45.14
CA ARG A 27 25.97 13.11 44.24
C ARG A 27 26.77 13.85 43.18
N VAL A 28 27.92 14.42 43.53
CA VAL A 28 28.81 15.10 42.58
C VAL A 28 29.41 14.09 41.59
N THR A 29 29.87 12.92 42.04
CA THR A 29 30.38 11.88 41.15
C THR A 29 29.31 11.40 40.18
N ARG A 30 28.09 11.11 40.68
CA ARG A 30 26.97 10.74 39.81
C ARG A 30 26.60 11.80 38.80
N TRP A 31 26.67 13.08 39.19
CA TRP A 31 26.42 14.19 38.28
C TRP A 31 27.53 14.26 37.22
N HIS A 32 28.79 14.13 37.61
CA HIS A 32 29.92 14.08 36.70
C HIS A 32 29.83 12.93 35.70
N ASP A 33 29.59 11.71 36.17
CA ASP A 33 29.43 10.51 35.32
C ASP A 33 28.30 10.69 34.30
N ALA A 34 27.20 11.33 34.71
CA ALA A 34 26.10 11.64 33.81
C ALA A 34 26.51 12.65 32.72
N TYR A 35 27.33 13.65 33.05
CA TYR A 35 27.84 14.61 32.08
C TYR A 35 28.84 14.01 31.10
N GLU A 36 29.70 13.10 31.55
CA GLU A 36 30.61 12.37 30.67
C GLU A 36 29.86 11.44 29.70
N ALA A 37 28.69 10.93 30.10
CA ALA A 37 27.85 10.09 29.26
C ALA A 37 27.02 10.87 28.23
N LEU A 38 26.80 12.18 28.41
CA LEU A 38 25.95 13.00 27.53
C LEU A 38 26.41 13.02 26.06
N PRO A 39 27.70 13.22 25.73
CA PRO A 39 28.14 13.24 24.33
C PRO A 39 27.88 11.92 23.61
N GLY A 40 28.16 10.78 24.26
CA GLY A 40 27.91 9.46 23.66
C GLY A 40 26.43 9.18 23.43
N LEU A 41 25.55 9.71 24.29
CA LEU A 41 24.10 9.64 24.10
C LEU A 41 23.63 10.57 22.97
N GLN A 42 24.21 11.77 22.84
CA GLN A 42 23.91 12.70 21.74
C GLN A 42 24.34 12.11 20.41
N ASP A 43 25.55 11.56 20.31
CA ASP A 43 26.05 10.89 19.10
C ASP A 43 25.22 9.66 18.73
N ALA A 44 24.71 8.92 19.71
CA ALA A 44 23.80 7.81 19.46
C ALA A 44 22.43 8.29 18.96
N LEU A 45 21.92 9.38 19.52
CA LEU A 45 20.66 9.99 19.09
C LEU A 45 20.78 10.56 17.67
N GLU A 46 21.87 11.25 17.37
CA GLU A 46 22.11 11.85 16.05
C GLU A 46 22.23 10.77 14.97
N ARG A 47 22.86 9.63 15.28
CA ARG A 47 22.90 8.46 14.38
C ARG A 47 21.53 7.82 14.16
N GLU A 48 20.69 7.77 15.19
CA GLU A 48 19.30 7.30 15.05
C GLU A 48 18.45 8.30 14.25
N GLU A 49 18.61 9.61 14.45
CA GLU A 49 17.91 10.67 13.70
C GLU A 49 18.33 10.72 12.23
N ALA A 50 19.62 10.54 11.96
CA ALA A 50 20.16 10.45 10.60
C ALA A 50 19.90 9.10 9.93
N CYS A 51 19.39 8.11 10.67
CA CYS A 51 19.19 6.74 10.23
C CYS A 51 20.45 6.13 9.59
N GLU A 52 21.61 6.35 10.21
CA GLU A 52 22.88 5.83 9.73
C GLU A 52 22.99 4.30 9.85
N GLU A 53 23.92 3.69 9.11
CA GLU A 53 24.18 2.25 9.19
C GLU A 53 24.51 1.80 10.62
N GLY A 54 23.82 0.76 11.08
CA GLY A 54 23.95 0.23 12.45
C GLY A 54 23.02 0.89 13.49
N SER A 55 22.18 1.86 13.08
CA SER A 55 21.08 2.38 13.91
C SER A 55 19.84 1.49 13.83
N GLN A 56 18.98 1.54 14.85
CA GLN A 56 17.68 0.88 14.80
C GLN A 56 16.78 1.45 13.71
N CYS A 57 16.88 2.75 13.41
CA CYS A 57 16.18 3.33 12.28
C CYS A 57 16.57 2.64 10.97
N ALA A 58 17.88 2.49 10.69
CA ALA A 58 18.36 1.83 9.49
C ALA A 58 17.87 0.38 9.39
N ASP A 59 17.88 -0.37 10.50
CA ASP A 59 17.36 -1.74 10.54
C ASP A 59 15.86 -1.80 10.22
N ARG A 60 15.06 -0.88 10.76
CA ARG A 60 13.62 -0.79 10.47
C ARG A 60 13.37 -0.43 9.02
N VAL A 61 14.12 0.53 8.48
CA VAL A 61 14.02 0.93 7.07
C VAL A 61 14.40 -0.24 6.16
N ALA A 62 15.51 -0.93 6.44
CA ALA A 62 15.94 -2.10 5.68
C ALA A 62 14.91 -3.25 5.72
N ALA A 63 14.31 -3.51 6.90
CA ALA A 63 13.25 -4.49 7.02
C ALA A 63 12.00 -4.11 6.23
N LEU A 64 11.61 -2.83 6.24
CA LEU A 64 10.47 -2.32 5.46
C LEU A 64 10.75 -2.38 3.95
N THR A 65 11.94 -1.98 3.50
CA THR A 65 12.29 -2.02 2.07
C THR A 65 12.37 -3.45 1.55
N ALA A 66 12.92 -4.39 2.33
CA ALA A 66 12.91 -5.81 1.98
C ALA A 66 11.49 -6.36 1.84
N ARG A 67 10.58 -6.01 2.76
CA ARG A 67 9.15 -6.38 2.67
C ARG A 67 8.48 -5.79 1.43
N HIS A 68 8.70 -4.51 1.16
CA HIS A 68 8.16 -3.85 -0.03
C HIS A 68 8.66 -4.51 -1.31
N ALA A 69 9.95 -4.89 -1.36
CA ALA A 69 10.53 -5.57 -2.51
C ALA A 69 9.91 -6.96 -2.72
N ALA A 70 9.70 -7.73 -1.65
CA ALA A 70 9.06 -9.05 -1.73
C ALA A 70 7.62 -8.95 -2.24
N ILE A 71 6.81 -8.05 -1.67
CA ILE A 71 5.43 -7.81 -2.11
C ILE A 71 5.41 -7.32 -3.56
N ALA A 72 6.30 -6.40 -3.94
CA ALA A 72 6.37 -5.91 -5.31
C ALA A 72 6.68 -7.02 -6.32
N GLN A 73 7.57 -7.97 -5.99
CA GLN A 73 7.88 -9.11 -6.86
C GLN A 73 6.67 -10.04 -7.04
N GLU A 74 5.96 -10.36 -5.97
CA GLU A 74 4.78 -11.24 -6.01
C GLU A 74 3.67 -10.63 -6.86
N VAL A 75 3.29 -9.38 -6.56
CA VAL A 75 2.20 -8.70 -7.27
C VAL A 75 2.59 -8.41 -8.73
N ALA A 76 3.86 -8.10 -9.03
CA ALA A 76 4.32 -7.89 -10.41
C ALA A 76 4.26 -9.17 -11.25
N ALA A 77 4.64 -10.33 -10.67
CA ALA A 77 4.56 -11.61 -11.37
C ALA A 77 3.11 -11.99 -11.72
N ASP A 78 2.17 -11.71 -10.82
CA ASP A 78 0.74 -11.94 -11.08
C ASP A 78 0.19 -10.98 -12.15
N TYR A 79 0.59 -9.71 -12.12
CA TYR A 79 0.22 -8.73 -13.15
C TYR A 79 0.73 -9.13 -14.55
N GLU A 80 1.98 -9.58 -14.66
CA GLU A 80 2.55 -10.07 -15.93
C GLU A 80 1.80 -11.30 -16.46
N ARG A 81 1.42 -12.22 -15.57
CA ARG A 81 0.61 -13.39 -15.94
C ARG A 81 -0.77 -12.97 -16.49
N GLU A 82 -1.46 -12.07 -15.82
CA GLU A 82 -2.78 -11.62 -16.25
C GLU A 82 -2.73 -10.79 -17.54
N LEU A 83 -1.67 -10.01 -17.75
CA LEU A 83 -1.42 -9.34 -19.04
C LEU A 83 -1.24 -10.35 -20.18
N ALA A 84 -0.49 -11.43 -19.95
CA ALA A 84 -0.32 -12.48 -20.93
C ALA A 84 -1.65 -13.18 -21.26
N ASP A 85 -2.49 -13.41 -20.24
CA ASP A 85 -3.83 -13.99 -20.42
C ASP A 85 -4.75 -13.09 -21.25
N ILE A 86 -4.74 -11.77 -21.01
CA ILE A 86 -5.49 -10.81 -21.82
C ILE A 86 -5.00 -10.84 -23.28
N ALA A 87 -3.69 -10.83 -23.49
CA ALA A 87 -3.09 -10.87 -24.82
C ALA A 87 -3.39 -12.18 -25.58
N ALA A 88 -3.60 -13.29 -24.87
CA ALA A 88 -3.92 -14.59 -25.44
C ALA A 88 -5.42 -14.79 -25.75
N ARG A 89 -6.30 -13.83 -25.41
CA ARG A 89 -7.75 -14.00 -25.59
C ARG A 89 -8.12 -14.14 -27.08
N PRO A 90 -8.90 -15.17 -27.46
CA PRO A 90 -9.32 -15.34 -28.84
C PRO A 90 -10.29 -14.22 -29.25
N VAL A 91 -9.93 -13.47 -30.30
CA VAL A 91 -10.84 -12.50 -30.92
C VAL A 91 -11.74 -13.22 -31.92
N PRO A 92 -13.07 -13.17 -31.77
CA PRO A 92 -14.00 -13.74 -32.74
C PRO A 92 -13.77 -13.14 -34.14
N VAL A 93 -13.55 -14.01 -35.13
CA VAL A 93 -13.36 -13.62 -36.55
C VAL A 93 -14.69 -13.25 -37.23
N GLN A 94 -15.82 -13.48 -36.55
CA GLN A 94 -17.13 -13.17 -37.12
C GLN A 94 -17.46 -11.68 -37.02
N PRO A 95 -17.93 -11.05 -38.11
CA PRO A 95 -18.23 -9.62 -38.12
C PRO A 95 -19.40 -9.32 -37.18
N VAL A 96 -19.17 -8.42 -36.22
CA VAL A 96 -20.21 -7.98 -35.28
C VAL A 96 -21.01 -6.86 -35.94
N ARG A 97 -22.22 -7.18 -36.41
CA ARG A 97 -23.13 -6.21 -37.02
C ARG A 97 -24.25 -5.86 -36.04
N LEU A 98 -24.39 -4.57 -35.73
CA LEU A 98 -25.47 -4.07 -34.85
C LEU A 98 -26.86 -4.26 -35.46
N CYS A 99 -26.95 -4.38 -36.78
CA CYS A 99 -28.18 -4.71 -37.50
C CYS A 99 -27.96 -5.97 -38.33
N ARG A 100 -28.83 -6.98 -38.15
CA ARG A 100 -28.90 -8.12 -39.07
C ARG A 100 -29.20 -7.57 -40.47
N PRO A 101 -28.46 -7.94 -41.52
CA PRO A 101 -28.86 -7.58 -42.87
C PRO A 101 -30.29 -8.08 -43.08
N ARG A 102 -31.16 -7.24 -43.64
CA ARG A 102 -32.55 -7.57 -43.95
C ARG A 102 -32.58 -8.60 -45.07
N GLY A 103 -32.22 -9.85 -44.76
CA GLY A 103 -32.37 -11.00 -45.63
C GLY A 103 -33.70 -11.66 -45.33
N ALA A 104 -34.67 -11.49 -46.24
CA ALA A 104 -35.88 -12.27 -46.52
C ALA A 104 -36.43 -13.28 -45.48
N GLY A 105 -36.36 -12.96 -44.19
CA GLY A 105 -36.92 -13.74 -43.11
C GLY A 105 -38.15 -13.04 -42.58
N GLY A 106 -39.32 -13.38 -43.14
CA GLY A 106 -40.58 -13.08 -42.46
C GLY A 106 -40.54 -13.73 -41.08
N VAL A 107 -40.88 -12.96 -40.05
CA VAL A 107 -41.13 -13.52 -38.71
C VAL A 107 -42.26 -14.55 -38.88
N PRO A 108 -42.05 -15.85 -38.60
CA PRO A 108 -43.15 -16.80 -38.63
C PRO A 108 -44.14 -16.35 -37.55
N ASN A 109 -45.37 -16.03 -37.94
CA ASN A 109 -46.45 -15.44 -37.13
C ASN A 109 -46.37 -13.94 -36.80
N GLY A 110 -45.67 -13.12 -37.61
CA GLY A 110 -45.92 -11.69 -37.61
C GLY A 110 -47.26 -11.38 -38.28
N THR A 111 -48.32 -11.15 -37.51
CA THR A 111 -49.60 -10.61 -38.01
C THR A 111 -49.29 -9.36 -38.84
N ALA A 112 -49.88 -9.27 -40.05
CA ALA A 112 -49.68 -8.13 -40.94
C ALA A 112 -49.88 -6.82 -40.17
N PRO A 113 -48.95 -5.85 -40.25
CA PRO A 113 -49.12 -4.59 -39.57
C PRO A 113 -50.35 -3.90 -40.15
N GLY A 114 -51.38 -3.73 -39.32
CA GLY A 114 -52.50 -2.87 -39.62
C GLY A 114 -51.98 -1.47 -39.93
N THR A 115 -52.66 -0.77 -40.83
CA THR A 115 -52.39 0.62 -41.20
C THR A 115 -52.34 1.51 -39.95
N VAL A 116 -51.14 1.76 -39.45
CA VAL A 116 -50.89 2.81 -38.46
C VAL A 116 -50.73 4.09 -39.25
N ASP A 117 -51.69 5.00 -39.10
CA ASP A 117 -51.63 6.39 -39.56
C ASP A 117 -50.55 7.13 -38.77
N GLY A 118 -49.31 6.86 -39.13
CA GLY A 118 -48.13 7.55 -38.65
C GLY A 118 -47.28 7.83 -39.87
N ALA A 119 -47.60 8.91 -40.59
CA ALA A 119 -46.78 9.44 -41.67
C ALA A 119 -45.44 9.94 -41.10
N SER A 120 -44.57 8.99 -40.75
CA SER A 120 -43.14 9.21 -40.73
C SER A 120 -42.76 9.20 -42.20
N ALA A 121 -42.65 10.38 -42.80
CA ALA A 121 -42.13 10.57 -44.15
C ALA A 121 -40.95 9.61 -44.34
N GLY A 122 -41.00 8.81 -45.42
CA GLY A 122 -40.06 7.74 -45.76
C GLY A 122 -38.63 8.25 -45.99
N ARG A 123 -38.02 8.81 -44.95
CA ARG A 123 -36.59 8.78 -44.77
C ARG A 123 -36.33 7.37 -44.28
N GLU A 124 -36.11 6.48 -45.24
CA GLU A 124 -35.25 5.33 -45.03
C GLU A 124 -34.02 5.92 -44.35
N LEU A 125 -33.92 5.76 -43.02
CA LEU A 125 -32.66 5.98 -42.34
C LEU A 125 -31.73 5.06 -43.10
N GLN A 126 -30.85 5.65 -43.90
CA GLN A 126 -29.70 4.95 -44.43
C GLN A 126 -28.91 4.57 -43.19
N ILE A 127 -29.33 3.46 -42.57
CA ILE A 127 -28.46 2.65 -41.76
C ILE A 127 -27.49 2.16 -42.82
N GLU A 128 -26.45 2.96 -43.07
CA GLU A 128 -25.20 2.43 -43.56
C GLU A 128 -25.00 1.18 -42.71
N THR A 129 -25.01 0.01 -43.36
CA THR A 129 -24.53 -1.21 -42.74
C THR A 129 -23.12 -0.88 -42.30
N SER A 130 -23.01 -0.40 -41.07
CA SER A 130 -21.79 0.16 -40.55
C SER A 130 -20.76 -0.95 -40.69
N GLY A 131 -19.65 -0.61 -41.35
CA GLY A 131 -18.56 -1.56 -41.56
C GLY A 131 -18.21 -2.22 -40.24
N ASP A 132 -17.72 -3.46 -40.30
CA ASP A 132 -17.45 -4.31 -39.14
C ASP A 132 -16.85 -3.52 -37.97
N ILE A 133 -17.69 -3.19 -36.99
CA ILE A 133 -17.29 -2.47 -35.79
C ILE A 133 -16.68 -3.42 -34.75
N GLY A 134 -16.73 -4.73 -35.00
CA GLY A 134 -16.23 -5.76 -34.10
C GLY A 134 -14.81 -5.47 -33.69
N GLN A 135 -13.93 -5.16 -34.65
CA GLN A 135 -12.55 -4.82 -34.35
C GLN A 135 -12.41 -3.61 -33.41
N ARG A 136 -13.21 -2.56 -33.58
CA ARG A 136 -13.15 -1.38 -32.69
C ARG A 136 -13.66 -1.71 -31.29
N LEU A 137 -14.72 -2.52 -31.18
CA LEU A 137 -15.27 -2.97 -29.90
C LEU A 137 -14.30 -3.88 -29.15
N PHE A 138 -13.65 -4.83 -29.84
CA PHE A 138 -12.65 -5.71 -29.24
C PHE A 138 -11.40 -4.94 -28.81
N ASN A 139 -10.93 -3.98 -29.61
CA ASN A 139 -9.81 -3.12 -29.22
C ASN A 139 -10.17 -2.26 -27.99
N LEU A 140 -11.40 -1.74 -27.91
CA LEU A 140 -11.85 -0.98 -26.75
C LEU A 140 -11.97 -1.85 -25.49
N ALA A 141 -12.48 -3.08 -25.65
CA ALA A 141 -12.55 -4.04 -24.56
C ALA A 141 -11.15 -4.41 -24.04
N ASP A 142 -10.19 -4.66 -24.94
CA ASP A 142 -8.79 -4.94 -24.57
C ASP A 142 -8.16 -3.74 -23.81
N GLN A 143 -8.41 -2.51 -24.26
CA GLN A 143 -7.94 -1.31 -23.55
C GLN A 143 -8.59 -1.18 -22.17
N ALA A 144 -9.89 -1.41 -22.06
CA ALA A 144 -10.61 -1.36 -20.79
C ALA A 144 -10.10 -2.43 -19.81
N ASP A 145 -9.85 -3.66 -20.29
CA ASP A 145 -9.31 -4.75 -19.48
C ASP A 145 -7.89 -4.42 -18.97
N ARG A 146 -7.03 -3.84 -19.81
CA ARG A 146 -5.69 -3.40 -19.39
C ARG A 146 -5.73 -2.30 -18.34
N GLU A 147 -6.62 -1.32 -18.46
CA GLU A 147 -6.76 -0.25 -17.46
C GLU A 147 -7.38 -0.78 -16.15
N ALA A 148 -8.38 -1.65 -16.23
CA ALA A 148 -8.96 -2.33 -15.07
C ALA A 148 -7.91 -3.16 -14.33
N LEU A 149 -7.05 -3.87 -15.07
CA LEU A 149 -5.96 -4.65 -14.53
C LEU A 149 -4.95 -3.78 -13.76
N LYS A 150 -4.52 -2.64 -14.33
CA LYS A 150 -3.64 -1.69 -13.63
C LYS A 150 -4.24 -1.20 -12.32
N LEU A 151 -5.53 -0.88 -12.31
CA LEU A 151 -6.21 -0.42 -11.10
C LEU A 151 -6.29 -1.52 -10.04
N ARG A 152 -6.61 -2.76 -10.44
CA ARG A 152 -6.62 -3.91 -9.54
C ARG A 152 -5.23 -4.16 -8.95
N TYR A 153 -4.19 -4.15 -9.78
CA TYR A 153 -2.80 -4.26 -9.34
C TYR A 153 -2.45 -3.23 -8.25
N LEU A 154 -2.76 -1.94 -8.48
CA LEU A 154 -2.49 -0.89 -7.51
C LEU A 154 -3.29 -1.08 -6.20
N GLN A 155 -4.52 -1.56 -6.29
CA GLN A 155 -5.34 -1.86 -5.12
C GLN A 155 -4.80 -3.06 -4.33
N GLU A 156 -4.38 -4.12 -5.01
CA GLU A 156 -3.80 -5.31 -4.38
C GLU A 156 -2.46 -5.00 -3.73
N TRP A 157 -1.59 -4.26 -4.42
CA TRP A 157 -0.33 -3.77 -3.84
C TRP A 157 -0.58 -2.92 -2.58
N ASN A 158 -1.53 -1.99 -2.62
CA ASN A 158 -1.86 -1.15 -1.46
C ASN A 158 -2.45 -1.99 -0.30
N ARG A 159 -3.33 -2.96 -0.61
CA ARG A 159 -3.86 -3.89 0.41
C ARG A 159 -2.76 -4.74 1.04
N ALA A 160 -1.82 -5.24 0.25
CA ALA A 160 -0.70 -6.04 0.74
C ALA A 160 0.23 -5.22 1.65
N LEU A 161 0.44 -3.93 1.34
CA LEU A 161 1.18 -3.02 2.21
C LEU A 161 0.43 -2.67 3.50
N ALA A 162 -0.89 -2.56 3.45
CA ALA A 162 -1.72 -2.18 4.59
C ALA A 162 -2.09 -3.36 5.52
N ALA A 163 -1.82 -4.60 5.11
CA ALA A 163 -2.17 -5.79 5.88
C ALA A 163 -1.36 -5.84 7.20
N PRO A 164 -2.02 -5.94 8.37
CA PRO A 164 -1.32 -6.15 9.63
C PRO A 164 -0.67 -7.52 9.62
N GLN A 165 0.57 -7.59 10.14
CA GLN A 165 1.33 -8.83 10.28
C GLN A 165 1.26 -9.34 11.71
#